data_AF-A0A0W8F4F0-F1
#
_entry.id   AF-A0A0W8F4F0-F1
#
_cell.length_a   1.000
_cell.length_b   1.000
_cell.length_c   1.000
_cell.angle_alpha   90.00
_cell.angle_beta   90.00
_cell.angle_gamma   90.00
#
_symmetry.space_group_name_H-M   'P 1'
#
loop_
_entity.id
_entity.type
_entity.pdbx_description
1 polymer ?
#
loop_
_entity_poly.entity_id
_entity_poly.type
_entity_poly.pdbx_seq_one_letter_code
_entity_poly.pdbx_strand_id
1 'polypeptide(L)'
;MRFAPNPSGPLHLGHARAAVLNDAYVQRYGGKYILRIEDTDPKRVDPEAYRMVVEDIDWLGLAIHEVVYQSDRFDLYYKYAKDLIERGGAYICTCENEQFRELKQQKTACPCRPLSLEENLALWEKMLAGEFYEGEASVRVRTDLDHPDPAMRDFPAFRILHQPLHPRIEATVYPLMNFSVAVDDHLLGVTHVIRGKDHIANTRRQRYIYDYFGWEIPVYRHYGRMGIEGVVLSTSQMRQGIGSGEFLGWDDIRLGTLRALARRGITPMAVRQAVLDIGIGETDISFSWDNLFAANRDIVDPVANRYFFVPDPVAVLVNGAPHQTAHALLHPNEPARGTRKLPFTGSVFLPREELGKDPTLLRLKDLFNCTVTSDHGTYLLSYAGDDLADARNAKAPIIQWLPVDCAIPCLLRKPEGDVAGVCEPGVVRELGSVVQFERAGFARIDDTAGDRILAYFTHR
;
A
#
# COMPACT_ATOMS: atom_id res chain seq x y z
N MET A 1 6.33 20.74 -6.78
CA MET A 1 5.37 19.64 -7.10
C MET A 1 4.69 19.20 -5.82
N ARG A 2 3.63 18.39 -5.89
CA ARG A 2 2.92 17.92 -4.69
C ARG A 2 2.46 16.47 -4.77
N PHE A 3 2.43 15.80 -3.63
CA PHE A 3 1.64 14.59 -3.41
C PHE A 3 0.48 14.95 -2.49
N ALA A 4 -0.72 14.59 -2.92
CA ALA A 4 -1.94 15.10 -2.34
C ALA A 4 -2.94 13.97 -2.01
N PRO A 5 -2.69 13.18 -0.96
CA PRO A 5 -3.61 12.12 -0.53
C PRO A 5 -4.78 12.69 0.29
N ASN A 6 -5.92 12.00 0.23
CA ASN A 6 -6.97 12.18 1.24
C ASN A 6 -6.57 11.41 2.51
N PRO A 7 -6.84 11.91 3.73
CA PRO A 7 -6.56 11.18 4.97
C PRO A 7 -7.67 10.15 5.24
N SER A 8 -7.88 9.24 4.30
CA SER A 8 -8.94 8.23 4.39
C SER A 8 -8.47 6.89 4.90
N GLY A 9 -7.23 6.79 5.36
CA GLY A 9 -6.52 5.60 5.83
C GLY A 9 -5.02 5.73 5.54
N PRO A 10 -4.21 4.69 5.79
CA PRO A 10 -2.80 4.68 5.43
C PRO A 10 -2.60 4.69 3.90
N LEU A 11 -1.37 4.96 3.48
CA LEU A 11 -0.98 4.84 2.09
C LEU A 11 -0.93 3.37 1.67
N HIS A 12 -1.07 3.15 0.37
CA HIS A 12 -1.04 1.84 -0.27
C HIS A 12 -0.23 1.91 -1.55
N LEU A 13 0.01 0.78 -2.19
CA LEU A 13 0.89 0.69 -3.36
C LEU A 13 0.46 1.61 -4.53
N GLY A 14 -0.84 1.82 -4.72
CA GLY A 14 -1.35 2.84 -5.66
C GLY A 14 -0.91 4.28 -5.34
N HIS A 15 -0.87 4.66 -4.05
CA HIS A 15 -0.35 5.96 -3.60
C HIS A 15 1.16 6.06 -3.79
N ALA A 16 1.90 4.97 -3.54
CA ALA A 16 3.35 4.94 -3.76
C ALA A 16 3.72 5.32 -5.20
N ARG A 17 2.91 4.91 -6.20
CA ARG A 17 3.12 5.34 -7.59
C ARG A 17 3.12 6.86 -7.74
N ALA A 18 2.09 7.54 -7.24
CA ALA A 18 2.01 8.99 -7.31
C ALA A 18 3.14 9.66 -6.51
N ALA A 19 3.39 9.16 -5.30
CA ALA A 19 4.33 9.78 -4.38
C ALA A 19 5.79 9.65 -4.88
N VAL A 20 6.25 8.43 -5.14
CA VAL A 20 7.64 8.17 -5.57
C VAL A 20 7.96 8.82 -6.91
N LEU A 21 7.02 8.83 -7.88
CA LEU A 21 7.26 9.49 -9.17
C LEU A 21 7.41 11.01 -9.00
N ASN A 22 6.57 11.66 -8.18
CA ASN A 22 6.71 13.09 -7.93
C ASN A 22 8.03 13.41 -7.18
N ASP A 23 8.40 12.60 -6.18
CA ASP A 23 9.67 12.72 -5.46
C ASP A 23 10.87 12.61 -6.40
N ALA A 24 10.89 11.61 -7.29
CA ALA A 24 11.98 11.40 -8.24
C ALA A 24 12.16 12.58 -9.22
N TYR A 25 11.06 13.17 -9.69
CA TYR A 25 11.14 14.39 -10.50
C TYR A 25 11.65 15.58 -9.68
N VAL A 26 11.21 15.74 -8.44
CA VAL A 26 11.71 16.82 -7.58
C VAL A 26 13.21 16.67 -7.33
N GLN A 27 13.69 15.47 -7.00
CA GLN A 27 15.11 15.21 -6.79
C GLN A 27 15.93 15.45 -8.06
N ARG A 28 15.43 15.01 -9.23
CA ARG A 28 16.12 15.17 -10.51
C ARG A 28 16.30 16.65 -10.92
N TYR A 29 15.33 17.50 -10.59
CA TYR A 29 15.31 18.90 -11.05
C TYR A 29 15.56 19.93 -9.92
N GLY A 30 15.82 19.49 -8.68
CA GLY A 30 16.10 20.38 -7.55
C GLY A 30 14.92 21.26 -7.13
N GLY A 31 13.69 20.71 -7.17
CA GLY A 31 12.46 21.44 -6.84
C GLY A 31 12.05 21.36 -5.36
N LYS A 32 10.87 21.91 -5.05
CA LYS A 32 10.18 21.69 -3.76
C LYS A 32 9.11 20.60 -3.90
N TYR A 33 8.99 19.77 -2.88
CA TYR A 33 7.98 18.72 -2.81
C TYR A 33 7.04 18.92 -1.61
N ILE A 34 5.76 19.11 -1.90
CA ILE A 34 4.74 19.41 -0.89
C ILE A 34 3.89 18.18 -0.64
N LEU A 35 3.69 17.83 0.64
CA LEU A 35 2.62 16.94 1.07
C LEU A 35 1.38 17.78 1.35
N ARG A 36 0.32 17.63 0.56
CA ARG A 36 -0.96 18.31 0.80
C ARG A 36 -2.03 17.31 1.21
N ILE A 37 -2.42 17.31 2.47
CA ILE A 37 -3.51 16.47 2.95
C ILE A 37 -4.84 17.07 2.50
N GLU A 38 -5.53 16.37 1.60
CA GLU A 38 -6.80 16.80 1.01
C GLU A 38 -7.98 16.33 1.88
N ASP A 39 -8.26 17.05 2.96
CA ASP A 39 -9.23 16.67 4.00
C ASP A 39 -10.58 17.39 3.90
N THR A 40 -10.94 17.93 2.73
CA THR A 40 -12.18 18.71 2.57
C THR A 40 -13.49 17.90 2.55
N ASP A 41 -13.41 16.56 2.69
CA ASP A 41 -14.58 15.68 2.80
C ASP A 41 -14.57 14.94 4.15
N PRO A 42 -15.25 15.47 5.19
CA PRO A 42 -15.22 14.87 6.53
C PRO A 42 -15.83 13.47 6.58
N LYS A 43 -16.67 13.06 5.59
CA LYS A 43 -17.16 11.67 5.47
C LYS A 43 -16.05 10.67 5.18
N ARG A 44 -14.92 11.14 4.66
CA ARG A 44 -13.78 10.32 4.25
C ARG A 44 -12.57 10.48 5.15
N VAL A 45 -12.62 11.36 6.15
CA VAL A 45 -11.49 11.58 7.04
C VAL A 45 -11.47 10.50 8.11
N ASP A 46 -10.31 9.88 8.26
CA ASP A 46 -9.95 9.05 9.40
C ASP A 46 -8.91 9.81 10.23
N PRO A 47 -9.21 10.19 11.48
CA PRO A 47 -8.29 10.94 12.31
C PRO A 47 -6.91 10.28 12.47
N GLU A 48 -6.85 8.94 12.50
CA GLU A 48 -5.57 8.22 12.58
C GLU A 48 -4.76 8.35 11.29
N ALA A 49 -5.40 8.58 10.14
CA ALA A 49 -4.73 8.68 8.85
C ALA A 49 -3.81 9.91 8.76
N TYR A 50 -4.06 10.98 9.52
CA TYR A 50 -3.15 12.12 9.56
C TYR A 50 -1.76 11.71 10.05
N ARG A 51 -1.69 10.85 11.07
CA ARG A 51 -0.43 10.27 11.56
C ARG A 51 0.08 9.19 10.60
N MET A 52 -0.80 8.28 10.18
CA MET A 52 -0.37 7.14 9.37
C MET A 52 0.25 7.55 8.03
N VAL A 53 -0.31 8.56 7.35
CA VAL A 53 0.22 9.05 6.07
C VAL A 53 1.63 9.62 6.23
N VAL A 54 1.91 10.36 7.31
CA VAL A 54 3.25 10.91 7.57
C VAL A 54 4.25 9.79 7.84
N GLU A 55 3.89 8.82 8.69
CA GLU A 55 4.74 7.65 8.95
C GLU A 55 5.03 6.84 7.67
N ASP A 56 4.04 6.69 6.80
CA ASP A 56 4.19 5.96 5.54
C ASP A 56 5.09 6.70 4.53
N ILE A 57 5.07 8.04 4.56
CA ILE A 57 5.94 8.92 3.77
C ILE A 57 7.39 8.84 4.26
N ASP A 58 7.59 8.88 5.57
CA ASP A 58 8.89 8.72 6.22
C ASP A 58 9.46 7.34 5.93
N TRP A 59 8.64 6.29 6.03
CA TRP A 59 9.03 4.93 5.69
C TRP A 59 9.47 4.81 4.22
N LEU A 60 8.76 5.46 3.28
CA LEU A 60 9.17 5.53 1.87
C LEU A 60 10.41 6.40 1.62
N GLY A 61 10.87 7.18 2.61
CA GLY A 61 12.00 8.10 2.47
C GLY A 61 11.77 9.20 1.43
N LEU A 62 10.56 9.76 1.38
CA LEU A 62 10.23 10.86 0.46
C LEU A 62 10.73 12.18 1.01
N ALA A 63 11.32 13.03 0.16
CA ALA A 63 11.89 14.31 0.58
C ALA A 63 10.82 15.42 0.62
N ILE A 64 9.88 15.33 1.56
CA ILE A 64 8.85 16.36 1.74
C ILE A 64 9.46 17.63 2.35
N HIS A 65 9.20 18.77 1.72
CA HIS A 65 9.71 20.09 2.12
C HIS A 65 8.68 20.88 2.94
N GLU A 66 7.39 20.60 2.72
CA GLU A 66 6.29 21.32 3.34
C GLU A 66 5.09 20.39 3.47
N VAL A 67 4.39 20.47 4.60
CA VAL A 67 3.12 19.78 4.84
C VAL A 67 2.01 20.82 4.95
N VAL A 68 0.94 20.62 4.19
CA VAL A 68 -0.21 21.52 4.12
C VAL A 68 -1.49 20.72 4.36
N TYR A 69 -2.36 21.18 5.25
CA TYR A 69 -3.71 20.64 5.42
C TYR A 69 -4.70 21.57 4.73
N GLN A 70 -5.63 21.02 3.93
CA GLN A 70 -6.63 21.86 3.28
C GLN A 70 -7.61 22.46 4.29
N SER A 71 -7.95 21.74 5.36
CA SER A 71 -8.78 22.25 6.46
C SER A 71 -8.26 23.55 7.07
N ASP A 72 -6.94 23.72 7.19
CA ASP A 72 -6.33 24.96 7.70
C ASP A 72 -6.46 26.16 6.74
N ARG A 73 -7.04 25.96 5.55
CA ARG A 73 -7.07 26.93 4.44
C ARG A 73 -8.48 27.33 4.02
N PHE A 74 -9.50 26.96 4.81
CA PHE A 74 -10.91 27.22 4.47
C PHE A 74 -11.22 28.70 4.25
N ASP A 75 -10.65 29.59 5.07
CA ASP A 75 -10.79 31.03 4.89
C ASP A 75 -10.29 31.52 3.53
N LEU A 76 -9.17 30.94 3.04
CA LEU A 76 -8.67 31.25 1.70
C LEU A 76 -9.67 30.77 0.64
N TYR A 77 -10.20 29.56 0.79
CA TYR A 77 -11.18 29.04 -0.16
C TYR A 77 -12.46 29.88 -0.20
N TYR A 78 -12.98 30.32 0.96
CA TYR A 78 -14.15 31.19 1.03
C TYR A 78 -13.89 32.55 0.38
N LYS A 79 -12.71 33.13 0.62
CA LYS A 79 -12.28 34.37 -0.05
C LYS A 79 -12.27 34.19 -1.57
N TYR A 80 -11.61 33.15 -2.08
CA TYR A 80 -11.54 32.90 -3.52
C TYR A 80 -12.90 32.52 -4.12
N ALA A 81 -13.82 31.93 -3.34
CA ALA A 81 -15.18 31.67 -3.79
C ALA A 81 -15.93 32.98 -4.03
N LYS A 82 -15.84 33.91 -3.08
CA LYS A 82 -16.39 35.26 -3.21
C LYS A 82 -15.78 36.00 -4.40
N ASP A 83 -14.45 36.02 -4.54
CA ASP A 83 -13.77 36.65 -5.68
C ASP A 83 -14.23 36.05 -7.02
N LEU A 84 -14.46 34.72 -7.08
CA LEU A 84 -14.95 34.05 -8.29
C LEU A 84 -16.41 34.44 -8.60
N ILE A 85 -17.25 34.64 -7.58
CA ILE A 85 -18.62 35.15 -7.75
C ILE A 85 -18.59 36.60 -8.27
N GLU A 86 -17.76 37.45 -7.69
CA GLU A 86 -17.59 38.86 -8.11
C GLU A 86 -17.09 39.00 -9.55
N ARG A 87 -16.28 38.05 -10.02
CA ARG A 87 -15.82 37.96 -11.42
C ARG A 87 -16.87 37.39 -12.38
N GLY A 88 -18.07 37.04 -11.88
CA GLY A 88 -19.09 36.39 -12.68
C GLY A 88 -18.69 34.97 -13.13
N GLY A 89 -17.80 34.30 -12.40
CA GLY A 89 -17.32 32.95 -12.67
C GLY A 89 -17.99 31.86 -11.82
N ALA A 90 -18.82 32.25 -10.86
CA ALA A 90 -19.63 31.32 -10.08
C ALA A 90 -21.02 31.91 -9.78
N TYR A 91 -21.92 31.06 -9.27
CA TYR A 91 -23.22 31.44 -8.73
C TYR A 91 -23.68 30.43 -7.67
N ILE A 92 -24.63 30.85 -6.83
CA ILE A 92 -25.27 29.98 -5.85
C ILE A 92 -26.48 29.33 -6.50
N CYS A 93 -26.52 28.00 -6.49
CA CYS A 93 -27.62 27.20 -7.03
C CYS A 93 -28.42 26.59 -5.88
N THR A 94 -29.70 26.92 -5.82
CA THR A 94 -30.69 26.41 -4.87
C THR A 94 -31.73 25.49 -5.53
N CYS A 95 -31.47 25.06 -6.77
CA CYS A 95 -32.31 24.06 -7.43
C CYS A 95 -32.16 22.70 -6.75
N GLU A 96 -33.24 21.92 -6.73
CA GLU A 96 -33.14 20.52 -6.38
C GLU A 96 -32.17 19.79 -7.30
N ASN A 97 -31.43 18.81 -6.75
CA ASN A 97 -30.37 18.12 -7.47
C ASN A 97 -30.85 17.42 -8.75
N GLU A 98 -32.06 16.83 -8.72
CA GLU A 98 -32.64 16.16 -9.88
C GLU A 98 -33.03 17.17 -10.97
N GLN A 99 -33.70 18.25 -10.59
CA GLN A 99 -34.06 19.34 -11.50
C GLN A 99 -32.82 19.96 -12.16
N PHE A 100 -31.78 20.25 -11.38
CA PHE A 100 -30.53 20.77 -11.94
C PHE A 100 -29.89 19.77 -12.91
N ARG A 101 -29.90 18.48 -12.58
CA ARG A 101 -29.35 17.43 -13.44
C ARG A 101 -30.08 17.36 -14.78
N GLU A 102 -31.40 17.47 -14.80
CA GLU A 102 -32.22 17.51 -16.01
C GLU A 102 -31.89 18.73 -16.88
N LEU A 103 -31.91 19.93 -16.29
CA LEU A 103 -31.56 21.18 -16.98
C LEU A 103 -30.15 21.11 -17.58
N LYS A 104 -29.19 20.60 -16.79
CA LYS A 104 -27.82 20.38 -17.24
C LYS A 104 -27.73 19.41 -18.41
N GLN A 105 -28.50 18.32 -18.41
CA GLN A 105 -28.55 17.36 -19.54
C GLN A 105 -29.13 18.02 -20.80
N GLN A 106 -30.16 18.84 -20.63
CA GLN A 106 -30.81 19.62 -21.69
C GLN A 106 -30.00 20.83 -22.17
N LYS A 107 -28.84 21.11 -21.55
CA LYS A 107 -27.99 22.29 -21.84
C LYS A 107 -28.68 23.63 -21.52
N THR A 108 -29.65 23.61 -20.62
CA THR A 108 -30.44 24.77 -20.22
C THR A 108 -29.89 25.36 -18.92
N ALA A 109 -29.77 26.68 -18.86
CA ALA A 109 -29.39 27.38 -17.64
C ALA A 109 -30.45 27.19 -16.56
N CYS A 110 -30.03 26.89 -15.32
CA CYS A 110 -30.97 26.87 -14.20
C CYS A 110 -31.43 28.28 -13.82
N PRO A 111 -32.60 28.44 -13.15
CA PRO A 111 -33.11 29.75 -12.74
C PRO A 111 -32.17 30.56 -11.84
N CYS A 112 -31.22 29.90 -11.15
CA CYS A 112 -30.23 30.57 -10.32
C CYS A 112 -29.04 31.14 -11.11
N ARG A 113 -28.78 30.62 -12.32
CA ARG A 113 -27.64 31.05 -13.14
C ARG A 113 -27.72 32.53 -13.56
N PRO A 114 -28.87 33.13 -13.91
CA PRO A 114 -28.93 34.55 -14.27
C PRO A 114 -29.05 35.51 -13.06
N LEU A 115 -28.98 35.04 -11.82
CA LEU A 115 -29.04 35.93 -10.63
C LEU A 115 -27.95 37.00 -10.67
N SER A 116 -28.28 38.19 -10.17
CA SER A 116 -27.36 39.31 -10.03
C SER A 116 -26.21 39.02 -9.08
N LEU A 117 -25.17 39.87 -9.10
CA LEU A 117 -24.05 39.75 -8.18
C LEU A 117 -24.53 39.89 -6.73
N GLU A 118 -25.37 40.89 -6.45
CA GLU A 118 -25.91 41.18 -5.13
C GLU A 118 -26.70 39.99 -4.57
N GLU A 119 -27.55 39.37 -5.39
CA GLU A 119 -28.31 38.17 -5.00
C GLU A 119 -27.39 36.98 -4.72
N ASN A 120 -26.36 36.76 -5.54
CA ASN A 120 -25.40 35.68 -5.32
C ASN A 120 -24.59 35.89 -4.05
N LEU A 121 -24.12 37.11 -3.78
CA LEU A 121 -23.39 37.44 -2.56
C LEU A 121 -24.28 37.28 -1.32
N ALA A 122 -25.54 37.72 -1.38
CA ALA A 122 -26.49 37.50 -0.29
C ALA A 122 -26.71 36.01 -0.01
N LEU A 123 -26.87 35.17 -1.04
CA LEU A 123 -26.99 33.72 -0.88
C LEU A 123 -25.71 33.08 -0.36
N TRP A 124 -24.54 33.56 -0.76
CA TRP A 124 -23.25 33.09 -0.27
C TRP A 124 -23.07 33.35 1.23
N GLU A 125 -23.39 34.57 1.70
CA GLU A 125 -23.35 34.90 3.13
C GLU A 125 -24.32 34.01 3.93
N LYS A 126 -25.52 33.73 3.40
CA LYS A 126 -26.46 32.78 4.03
C LYS A 126 -25.92 31.35 4.11
N MET A 127 -25.20 30.88 3.09
CA MET A 127 -24.53 29.58 3.14
C MET A 127 -23.51 29.54 4.27
N LEU A 128 -22.66 30.57 4.39
CA LEU A 128 -21.65 30.66 5.45
C LEU A 128 -22.26 30.83 6.85
N ALA A 129 -23.40 31.52 6.95
CA ALA A 129 -24.16 31.68 8.20
C ALA A 129 -24.90 30.40 8.65
N GLY A 130 -24.90 29.34 7.84
CA GLY A 130 -25.57 28.08 8.16
C GLY A 130 -27.10 28.14 8.01
N GLU A 131 -27.62 29.06 7.19
CA GLU A 131 -29.08 29.19 6.95
C GLU A 131 -29.66 28.13 6.01
N PHE A 132 -28.80 27.30 5.40
CA PHE A 132 -29.19 26.25 4.45
C PHE A 132 -28.79 24.86 4.97
N TYR A 133 -29.63 23.86 4.70
CA TYR A 133 -29.38 22.45 5.00
C TYR A 133 -28.64 21.73 3.85
N GLU A 134 -28.25 20.48 4.09
CA GLU A 134 -27.58 19.65 3.08
C GLU A 134 -28.45 19.50 1.83
N GLY A 135 -27.89 19.86 0.67
CA GLY A 135 -28.58 19.75 -0.62
C GLY A 135 -29.43 20.95 -1.01
N GLU A 136 -29.65 21.92 -0.12
CA GLU A 136 -30.45 23.11 -0.41
C GLU A 136 -29.70 24.20 -1.19
N ALA A 137 -28.38 24.26 -1.06
CA ALA A 137 -27.54 25.20 -1.79
C ALA A 137 -26.16 24.62 -2.15
N SER A 138 -25.64 25.05 -3.29
CA SER A 138 -24.28 24.75 -3.74
C SER A 138 -23.71 25.91 -4.54
N VAL A 139 -22.40 26.15 -4.41
CA VAL A 139 -21.69 27.06 -5.32
C VAL A 139 -21.37 26.29 -6.60
N ARG A 140 -21.70 26.84 -7.76
CA ARG A 140 -21.37 26.26 -9.08
C ARG A 140 -20.47 27.19 -9.86
N VAL A 141 -19.42 26.63 -10.46
CA VAL A 141 -18.56 27.36 -11.40
C VAL A 141 -19.34 27.52 -12.69
N ARG A 142 -19.42 28.73 -13.25
CA ARG A 142 -20.02 28.96 -14.56
C ARG A 142 -19.10 28.39 -15.62
N THR A 143 -19.62 27.54 -16.48
CA THR A 143 -18.87 26.98 -17.60
C THR A 143 -19.67 27.09 -18.88
N ASP A 144 -19.17 26.46 -19.93
CA ASP A 144 -19.94 26.20 -21.14
C ASP A 144 -21.05 25.16 -20.85
N LEU A 145 -22.31 25.55 -21.05
CA LEU A 145 -23.47 24.65 -20.93
C LEU A 145 -23.63 23.77 -22.17
N ASP A 146 -23.07 24.16 -23.31
CA ASP A 146 -23.07 23.38 -24.54
C ASP A 146 -21.99 22.30 -24.58
N HIS A 147 -21.07 22.31 -23.59
CA HIS A 147 -19.94 21.40 -23.51
C HIS A 147 -20.38 19.94 -23.71
N PRO A 148 -19.71 19.14 -24.56
CA PRO A 148 -20.16 17.79 -24.91
C PRO A 148 -20.22 16.85 -23.70
N ASP A 149 -19.26 16.97 -22.77
CA ASP A 149 -19.25 16.23 -21.50
C ASP A 149 -20.16 16.90 -20.44
N PRO A 150 -21.25 16.26 -19.98
CA PRO A 150 -22.14 16.79 -18.94
C PRO A 150 -21.49 16.96 -17.56
N ALA A 151 -20.35 16.34 -17.30
CA ALA A 151 -19.61 16.53 -16.04
C ALA A 151 -18.87 17.88 -15.99
N MET A 152 -18.68 18.52 -17.15
CA MET A 152 -18.02 19.81 -17.29
C MET A 152 -18.97 20.99 -17.10
N ARG A 153 -20.26 20.80 -17.39
CA ARG A 153 -21.30 21.83 -17.32
C ARG A 153 -21.60 22.21 -15.87
N ASP A 154 -21.38 23.47 -15.54
CA ASP A 154 -21.68 24.11 -14.26
C ASP A 154 -21.41 23.22 -13.04
N PHE A 155 -20.18 22.71 -12.95
CA PHE A 155 -19.79 21.78 -11.90
C PHE A 155 -19.72 22.47 -10.53
N PRO A 156 -20.00 21.75 -9.43
CA PRO A 156 -20.03 22.34 -8.10
C PRO A 156 -18.61 22.65 -7.59
N ALA A 157 -18.45 23.79 -6.93
CA ALA A 157 -17.25 24.24 -6.24
C ALA A 157 -17.36 24.06 -4.72
N PHE A 158 -18.55 24.19 -4.14
CA PHE A 158 -18.81 24.00 -2.72
C PHE A 158 -20.11 23.25 -2.50
N ARG A 159 -20.21 22.56 -1.36
CA ARG A 159 -21.44 21.92 -0.87
C ARG A 159 -21.64 22.23 0.61
N ILE A 160 -22.86 22.02 1.08
CA ILE A 160 -23.20 22.04 2.50
C ILE A 160 -23.16 20.62 3.05
N LEU A 161 -22.57 20.46 4.22
CA LEU A 161 -22.49 19.23 4.97
C LEU A 161 -22.46 19.51 6.48
N HIS A 162 -23.43 18.97 7.22
CA HIS A 162 -23.52 19.14 8.68
C HIS A 162 -22.99 17.93 9.43
N GLN A 163 -23.07 16.72 8.84
CA GLN A 163 -22.60 15.49 9.47
C GLN A 163 -21.87 14.57 8.48
N PRO A 164 -20.79 13.89 8.92
CA PRO A 164 -20.13 14.06 10.21
C PRO A 164 -19.38 15.39 10.30
N LEU A 165 -19.09 15.84 11.52
CA LEU A 165 -18.24 17.00 11.77
C LEU A 165 -16.80 16.73 11.29
N HIS A 166 -16.11 17.78 10.82
CA HIS A 166 -14.70 17.66 10.47
C HIS A 166 -13.85 17.54 11.75
N PRO A 167 -12.89 16.60 11.82
CA PRO A 167 -12.17 16.32 13.07
C PRO A 167 -11.15 17.41 13.47
N ARG A 168 -10.88 18.39 12.60
CA ARG A 168 -9.91 19.48 12.86
C ARG A 168 -10.50 20.89 12.91
N ILE A 169 -11.65 21.12 12.28
CA ILE A 169 -12.21 22.45 12.09
C ILE A 169 -13.73 22.40 12.25
N GLU A 170 -14.33 23.51 12.65
CA GLU A 170 -15.78 23.67 12.66
C GLU A 170 -16.20 24.33 11.34
N ALA A 171 -16.89 23.58 10.48
CA ALA A 171 -17.37 24.08 9.19
C ALA A 171 -18.62 23.32 8.74
N THR A 172 -19.50 24.00 8.01
CA THR A 172 -20.68 23.42 7.36
C THR A 172 -20.66 23.58 5.84
N VAL A 173 -19.81 24.48 5.31
CA VAL A 173 -19.65 24.73 3.87
C VAL A 173 -18.28 24.23 3.44
N TYR A 174 -18.25 23.19 2.60
CA TYR A 174 -17.00 22.50 2.24
C TYR A 174 -16.64 22.73 0.77
N PRO A 175 -15.40 23.13 0.45
CA PRO A 175 -14.92 23.20 -0.92
C PRO A 175 -14.79 21.79 -1.51
N LEU A 176 -15.08 21.68 -2.79
CA LEU A 176 -14.92 20.46 -3.57
C LEU A 176 -13.57 20.47 -4.29
N MET A 177 -13.05 19.26 -4.52
CA MET A 177 -11.70 18.99 -5.00
C MET A 177 -11.26 19.87 -6.18
N ASN A 178 -12.09 20.11 -7.21
CA ASN A 178 -11.65 20.92 -8.35
C ASN A 178 -11.37 22.38 -7.96
N PHE A 179 -12.16 22.92 -7.03
CA PHE A 179 -11.98 24.29 -6.54
C PHE A 179 -10.76 24.38 -5.61
N SER A 180 -10.74 23.59 -4.53
CA SER A 180 -9.65 23.64 -3.54
C SER A 180 -8.29 23.32 -4.18
N VAL A 181 -8.21 22.32 -5.06
CA VAL A 181 -6.94 21.96 -5.73
C VAL A 181 -6.47 23.06 -6.68
N ALA A 182 -7.36 23.72 -7.42
CA ALA A 182 -6.94 24.79 -8.33
C ALA A 182 -6.36 25.98 -7.54
N VAL A 183 -7.05 26.39 -6.47
CA VAL A 183 -6.61 27.46 -5.57
C VAL A 183 -5.28 27.09 -4.91
N ASP A 184 -5.15 25.89 -4.37
CA ASP A 184 -3.91 25.47 -3.69
C ASP A 184 -2.73 25.29 -4.64
N ASP A 185 -2.95 24.66 -5.81
CA ASP A 185 -1.87 24.48 -6.78
C ASP A 185 -1.31 25.86 -7.23
N HIS A 186 -2.18 26.86 -7.41
CA HIS A 186 -1.75 28.23 -7.70
C HIS A 186 -0.98 28.87 -6.53
N LEU A 187 -1.59 28.91 -5.33
CA LEU A 187 -1.02 29.61 -4.18
C LEU A 187 0.26 28.97 -3.64
N LEU A 188 0.40 27.65 -3.77
CA LEU A 188 1.60 26.92 -3.37
C LEU A 188 2.67 26.88 -4.48
N GLY A 189 2.43 27.55 -5.62
CA GLY A 189 3.39 27.62 -6.73
C GLY A 189 3.67 26.26 -7.37
N VAL A 190 2.67 25.38 -7.46
CA VAL A 190 2.81 24.08 -8.12
C VAL A 190 3.02 24.29 -9.62
N THR A 191 4.20 23.96 -10.12
CA THR A 191 4.51 24.12 -11.55
C THR A 191 4.16 22.89 -12.40
N HIS A 192 4.19 21.70 -11.80
CA HIS A 192 3.92 20.43 -12.49
C HIS A 192 3.03 19.54 -11.63
N VAL A 193 2.01 18.97 -12.28
CA VAL A 193 1.07 18.02 -11.68
C VAL A 193 1.19 16.69 -12.42
N ILE A 194 1.78 15.70 -11.75
CA ILE A 194 1.90 14.32 -12.24
C ILE A 194 0.96 13.42 -11.44
N ARG A 195 -0.05 12.84 -12.12
CA ARG A 195 -1.09 12.00 -11.49
C ARG A 195 -1.71 11.02 -12.49
N GLY A 196 -2.61 10.14 -12.03
CA GLY A 196 -3.29 9.18 -12.89
C GLY A 196 -4.25 9.81 -13.92
N LYS A 197 -4.44 9.15 -15.07
CA LYS A 197 -5.30 9.61 -16.18
C LYS A 197 -6.79 9.70 -15.84
N ASP A 198 -7.23 9.08 -14.76
CA ASP A 198 -8.56 9.26 -14.18
C ASP A 198 -8.85 10.72 -13.80
N HIS A 199 -7.81 11.55 -13.62
CA HIS A 199 -7.98 12.97 -13.33
C HIS A 199 -7.96 13.90 -14.56
N ILE A 200 -7.94 13.39 -15.80
CA ILE A 200 -7.98 14.25 -17.00
C ILE A 200 -9.21 15.18 -17.00
N ALA A 201 -10.39 14.65 -16.64
CA ALA A 201 -11.60 15.46 -16.54
C ALA A 201 -11.49 16.53 -15.44
N ASN A 202 -10.76 16.25 -14.36
CA ASN A 202 -10.52 17.22 -13.28
C ASN A 202 -9.61 18.36 -13.76
N THR A 203 -8.56 18.03 -14.51
CA THR A 203 -7.69 19.04 -15.13
C THR A 203 -8.48 19.99 -16.03
N ARG A 204 -9.44 19.47 -16.81
CA ARG A 204 -10.33 20.30 -17.64
C ARG A 204 -11.22 21.21 -16.79
N ARG A 205 -11.80 20.70 -15.69
CA ARG A 205 -12.62 21.50 -14.77
C ARG A 205 -11.81 22.59 -14.08
N GLN A 206 -10.64 22.24 -13.58
CA GLN A 206 -9.72 23.17 -12.92
C GLN A 206 -9.33 24.33 -13.83
N ARG A 207 -9.13 24.08 -15.13
CA ARG A 207 -8.81 25.14 -16.11
C ARG A 207 -9.80 26.31 -16.09
N TYR A 208 -11.11 26.07 -15.95
CA TYR A 208 -12.08 27.16 -15.85
C TYR A 208 -11.76 28.12 -14.70
N ILE A 209 -11.37 27.58 -13.55
CA ILE A 209 -11.01 28.38 -12.38
C ILE A 209 -9.75 29.21 -12.68
N TYR A 210 -8.71 28.59 -13.25
CA TYR A 210 -7.50 29.31 -13.68
C TYR A 210 -7.82 30.44 -14.67
N ASP A 211 -8.66 30.18 -15.66
CA ASP A 211 -9.03 31.14 -16.70
C ASP A 211 -9.77 32.36 -16.10
N TYR A 212 -10.71 32.15 -15.16
CA TYR A 212 -11.42 33.25 -14.47
C TYR A 212 -10.49 34.16 -13.66
N PHE A 213 -9.44 33.59 -13.07
CA PHE A 213 -8.46 34.35 -12.31
C PHE A 213 -7.30 34.89 -13.16
N GLY A 214 -7.18 34.46 -14.42
CA GLY A 214 -6.02 34.79 -15.26
C GLY A 214 -4.72 34.18 -14.73
N TRP A 215 -4.80 33.05 -14.05
CA TRP A 215 -3.64 32.37 -13.47
C TRP A 215 -2.91 31.52 -14.50
N GLU A 216 -1.59 31.41 -14.34
CA GLU A 216 -0.79 30.45 -15.09
C GLU A 216 -1.12 29.02 -14.64
N ILE A 217 -1.52 28.18 -15.60
CA ILE A 217 -1.87 26.79 -15.33
C ILE A 217 -0.61 25.92 -15.18
N PRO A 218 -0.54 25.02 -14.18
CA PRO A 218 0.56 24.07 -14.06
C PRO A 218 0.66 23.16 -15.29
N VAL A 219 1.84 22.62 -15.55
CA VAL A 219 2.02 21.58 -16.56
C VAL A 219 1.45 20.26 -16.04
N TYR A 220 0.45 19.71 -16.73
CA TYR A 220 -0.15 18.43 -16.38
C TYR A 220 0.44 17.27 -17.18
N ARG A 221 0.79 16.19 -16.48
CA ARG A 221 1.13 14.89 -17.05
C ARG A 221 0.30 13.80 -16.39
N HIS A 222 -0.31 12.95 -17.22
CA HIS A 222 -1.23 11.92 -16.77
C HIS A 222 -0.69 10.54 -17.16
N TYR A 223 -0.34 9.72 -16.17
CA TYR A 223 0.09 8.34 -16.40
C TYR A 223 -1.10 7.37 -16.40
N GLY A 224 -0.95 6.23 -17.07
CA GLY A 224 -1.97 5.19 -17.14
C GLY A 224 -2.32 4.61 -15.78
N ARG A 225 -3.51 4.02 -15.64
CA ARG A 225 -3.94 3.36 -14.41
C ARG A 225 -3.07 2.13 -14.13
N MET A 226 -2.94 1.81 -12.85
CA MET A 226 -2.25 0.60 -12.39
C MET A 226 -3.27 -0.30 -11.69
N GLY A 227 -3.60 -1.41 -12.33
CA GLY A 227 -4.28 -2.52 -11.66
C GLY A 227 -3.29 -3.28 -10.78
N ILE A 228 -3.74 -3.82 -9.66
CA ILE A 228 -2.93 -4.70 -8.81
C ILE A 228 -3.79 -5.92 -8.50
N GLU A 229 -3.38 -7.06 -9.05
CA GLU A 229 -4.13 -8.31 -8.88
C GLU A 229 -4.00 -8.82 -7.45
N GLY A 230 -5.08 -9.44 -6.95
CA GLY A 230 -5.11 -10.11 -5.65
C GLY A 230 -5.20 -9.21 -4.42
N VAL A 231 -5.26 -7.87 -4.57
CA VAL A 231 -5.36 -6.94 -3.43
C VAL A 231 -6.46 -5.89 -3.59
N VAL A 232 -7.10 -5.57 -2.46
CA VAL A 232 -8.05 -4.46 -2.37
C VAL A 232 -7.27 -3.15 -2.16
N LEU A 233 -7.49 -2.17 -3.03
CA LEU A 233 -6.87 -0.84 -2.91
C LEU A 233 -7.84 0.25 -2.45
N SER A 234 -9.15 0.01 -2.51
CA SER A 234 -10.12 0.98 -2.03
C SER A 234 -10.04 1.08 -0.51
N THR A 235 -9.60 2.23 0.00
CA THR A 235 -9.47 2.45 1.44
C THR A 235 -10.79 2.27 2.19
N SER A 236 -11.92 2.62 1.57
CA SER A 236 -13.25 2.37 2.14
C SER A 236 -13.58 0.88 2.25
N GLN A 237 -13.22 0.07 1.24
CA GLN A 237 -13.43 -1.38 1.28
C GLN A 237 -12.51 -2.04 2.33
N MET A 238 -11.24 -1.61 2.40
CA MET A 238 -10.31 -2.08 3.43
C MET A 238 -10.82 -1.76 4.84
N ARG A 239 -11.28 -0.52 5.08
CA ARG A 239 -11.90 -0.13 6.35
C ARG A 239 -13.13 -0.99 6.69
N GLN A 240 -13.99 -1.26 5.71
CA GLN A 240 -15.16 -2.11 5.90
C GLN A 240 -14.75 -3.53 6.30
N GLY A 241 -13.76 -4.12 5.62
CA GLY A 241 -13.22 -5.45 5.94
C GLY A 241 -12.56 -5.50 7.32
N ILE A 242 -11.88 -4.44 7.75
CA ILE A 242 -11.36 -4.33 9.12
C ILE A 242 -12.51 -4.27 10.12
N GLY A 243 -13.53 -3.43 9.86
CA GLY A 243 -14.68 -3.28 10.73
C GLY A 243 -15.55 -4.54 10.85
N SER A 244 -15.60 -5.38 9.81
CA SER A 244 -16.29 -6.67 9.84
C SER A 244 -15.46 -7.81 10.44
N GLY A 245 -14.18 -7.58 10.74
CA GLY A 245 -13.23 -8.61 11.20
C GLY A 245 -12.67 -9.51 10.10
N GLU A 246 -12.93 -9.21 8.82
CA GLU A 246 -12.29 -9.90 7.69
C GLU A 246 -10.77 -9.68 7.69
N PHE A 247 -10.32 -8.46 8.04
CA PHE A 247 -8.92 -8.08 8.20
C PHE A 247 -8.61 -7.71 9.65
N LEU A 248 -7.40 -8.03 10.11
CA LEU A 248 -6.97 -7.78 11.49
C LEU A 248 -6.67 -6.29 11.77
N GLY A 249 -6.39 -5.52 10.71
CA GLY A 249 -6.01 -4.12 10.81
C GLY A 249 -5.41 -3.61 9.50
N TRP A 250 -4.91 -2.38 9.54
CA TRP A 250 -4.30 -1.71 8.38
C TRP A 250 -2.98 -2.35 7.91
N ASP A 251 -2.34 -3.13 8.75
CA ASP A 251 -1.09 -3.85 8.51
C ASP A 251 -1.31 -5.35 8.24
N ASP A 252 -2.56 -5.78 8.06
CA ASP A 252 -2.89 -7.14 7.63
C ASP A 252 -2.25 -7.44 6.27
N ILE A 253 -1.48 -8.52 6.20
CA ILE A 253 -0.62 -8.85 5.05
C ILE A 253 -1.37 -9.19 3.76
N ARG A 254 -2.69 -9.34 3.83
CA ARG A 254 -3.59 -9.52 2.67
C ARG A 254 -3.93 -8.17 1.99
N LEU A 255 -3.65 -7.05 2.66
CA LEU A 255 -3.89 -5.71 2.12
C LEU A 255 -2.71 -5.21 1.29
N GLY A 256 -3.01 -4.27 0.39
CA GLY A 256 -2.01 -3.55 -0.42
C GLY A 256 -1.42 -2.30 0.27
N THR A 257 -1.62 -2.12 1.57
CA THR A 257 -1.11 -0.96 2.33
C THR A 257 0.41 -1.01 2.46
N LEU A 258 1.05 0.16 2.59
CA LEU A 258 2.49 0.20 2.83
C LEU A 258 2.87 -0.45 4.16
N ARG A 259 1.96 -0.39 5.14
CA ARG A 259 2.09 -1.07 6.44
C ARG A 259 2.09 -2.58 6.31
N ALA A 260 1.19 -3.15 5.51
CA ALA A 260 1.17 -4.58 5.24
C ALA A 260 2.46 -5.04 4.53
N LEU A 261 2.93 -4.26 3.54
CA LEU A 261 4.20 -4.54 2.85
C LEU A 261 5.40 -4.48 3.83
N ALA A 262 5.47 -3.45 4.67
CA ALA A 262 6.50 -3.31 5.69
C ALA A 262 6.47 -4.48 6.70
N ARG A 263 5.28 -4.86 7.17
CA ARG A 263 5.10 -5.99 8.11
C ARG A 263 5.54 -7.32 7.51
N ARG A 264 5.35 -7.51 6.20
CA ARG A 264 5.87 -8.65 5.44
C ARG A 264 7.39 -8.63 5.26
N GLY A 265 8.08 -7.52 5.54
CA GLY A 265 9.52 -7.39 5.29
C GLY A 265 9.87 -6.93 3.86
N ILE A 266 8.90 -6.37 3.12
CA ILE A 266 9.21 -5.65 1.88
C ILE A 266 9.82 -4.31 2.27
N THR A 267 10.94 -3.96 1.66
CA THR A 267 11.68 -2.74 1.94
C THR A 267 11.11 -1.54 1.17
N PRO A 268 11.22 -0.31 1.71
CA PRO A 268 10.77 0.88 0.99
C PRO A 268 11.57 1.10 -0.31
N MET A 269 12.85 0.74 -0.32
CA MET A 269 13.69 0.80 -1.52
C MET A 269 13.16 -0.10 -2.65
N ALA A 270 12.72 -1.32 -2.35
CA ALA A 270 12.10 -2.20 -3.34
C ALA A 270 10.81 -1.62 -3.91
N VAL A 271 9.95 -1.03 -3.06
CA VAL A 271 8.72 -0.36 -3.50
C VAL A 271 9.05 0.83 -4.42
N ARG A 272 10.05 1.64 -4.05
CA ARG A 272 10.50 2.76 -4.89
C ARG A 272 10.99 2.28 -6.24
N GLN A 273 11.88 1.27 -6.27
CA GLN A 273 12.44 0.75 -7.51
C GLN A 273 11.34 0.21 -8.43
N ALA A 274 10.43 -0.62 -7.89
CA ALA A 274 9.32 -1.18 -8.67
C ALA A 274 8.42 -0.09 -9.28
N VAL A 275 8.18 1.01 -8.56
CA VAL A 275 7.41 2.16 -9.08
C VAL A 275 8.19 2.94 -10.14
N LEU A 276 9.50 3.12 -9.96
CA LEU A 276 10.34 3.85 -10.91
C LEU A 276 10.48 3.10 -12.23
N ASP A 277 10.62 1.78 -12.18
CA ASP A 277 10.69 0.91 -13.37
C ASP A 277 9.42 0.97 -14.21
N ILE A 278 8.27 1.17 -13.56
CA ILE A 278 6.97 1.40 -14.21
C ILE A 278 6.94 2.76 -14.94
N GLY A 279 7.45 3.81 -14.29
CA GLY A 279 7.47 5.17 -14.84
C GLY A 279 6.09 5.82 -15.09
N ILE A 280 6.10 6.82 -15.99
CA ILE A 280 4.96 7.70 -16.29
C ILE A 280 4.24 7.38 -17.62
N GLY A 281 4.39 6.17 -18.15
CA GLY A 281 3.72 5.76 -19.38
C GLY A 281 2.20 5.97 -19.31
N GLU A 282 1.58 6.38 -20.41
CA GLU A 282 0.14 6.70 -20.49
C GLU A 282 -0.75 5.45 -20.59
N THR A 283 -0.15 4.31 -20.93
CA THR A 283 -0.83 3.02 -21.05
C THR A 283 -1.19 2.46 -19.68
N ASP A 284 -2.37 1.84 -19.59
CA ASP A 284 -2.75 1.10 -18.39
C ASP A 284 -1.88 -0.14 -18.25
N ILE A 285 -1.56 -0.48 -17.00
CA ILE A 285 -0.67 -1.58 -16.67
C ILE A 285 -1.24 -2.41 -15.52
N SER A 286 -0.78 -3.65 -15.42
CA SER A 286 -0.91 -4.48 -14.22
C SER A 286 0.41 -4.44 -13.45
N PHE A 287 0.34 -4.26 -12.13
CA PHE A 287 1.50 -4.26 -11.26
C PHE A 287 2.06 -5.69 -11.14
N SER A 288 3.36 -5.84 -11.43
CA SER A 288 4.06 -7.11 -11.27
C SER A 288 4.55 -7.28 -9.84
N TRP A 289 3.90 -8.16 -9.08
CA TRP A 289 4.40 -8.60 -7.77
C TRP A 289 5.78 -9.25 -7.87
N ASP A 290 6.05 -9.98 -8.96
CA ASP A 290 7.35 -10.60 -9.21
C ASP A 290 8.47 -9.58 -9.32
N ASN A 291 8.22 -8.43 -9.95
CA ASN A 291 9.22 -7.36 -10.06
C ASN A 291 9.51 -6.74 -8.69
N LEU A 292 8.47 -6.51 -7.87
CA LEU A 292 8.66 -6.04 -6.49
C LEU A 292 9.44 -7.03 -5.65
N PHE A 293 9.12 -8.33 -5.77
CA PHE A 293 9.80 -9.38 -5.01
C PHE A 293 11.23 -9.59 -5.48
N ALA A 294 11.52 -9.47 -6.78
CA ALA A 294 12.87 -9.48 -7.30
C ALA A 294 13.69 -8.31 -6.75
N ALA A 295 13.18 -7.07 -6.85
CA ALA A 295 13.84 -5.89 -6.29
C ALA A 295 14.06 -6.01 -4.78
N ASN A 296 13.10 -6.59 -4.05
CA ASN A 296 13.26 -6.82 -2.62
C ASN A 296 14.29 -7.90 -2.31
N ARG A 297 14.31 -9.00 -3.07
CA ARG A 297 15.28 -10.09 -2.93
C ARG A 297 16.71 -9.57 -3.08
N ASP A 298 16.97 -8.72 -4.06
CA ASP A 298 18.29 -8.13 -4.29
C ASP A 298 18.79 -7.30 -3.09
N ILE A 299 17.87 -6.79 -2.27
CA ILE A 299 18.17 -6.01 -1.06
C ILE A 299 18.32 -6.92 0.17
N VAL A 300 17.42 -7.90 0.34
CA VAL A 300 17.36 -8.70 1.58
C VAL A 300 18.25 -9.94 1.55
N ASP A 301 18.47 -10.58 0.39
CA ASP A 301 19.28 -11.80 0.29
C ASP A 301 20.70 -11.61 0.83
N PRO A 302 21.45 -10.54 0.50
CA PRO A 302 22.83 -10.36 0.98
C PRO A 302 22.97 -10.20 2.50
N VAL A 303 21.88 -9.83 3.19
CA VAL A 303 21.90 -9.54 4.63
C VAL A 303 21.14 -10.56 5.47
N ALA A 304 20.21 -11.30 4.88
CA ALA A 304 19.34 -12.25 5.57
C ALA A 304 20.10 -13.50 6.01
N ASN A 305 20.04 -13.80 7.31
CA ASN A 305 20.49 -15.08 7.82
C ASN A 305 19.54 -16.20 7.35
N ARG A 306 20.11 -17.38 7.10
CA ARG A 306 19.38 -18.56 6.62
C ARG A 306 19.07 -19.49 7.76
N TYR A 307 17.85 -19.99 7.81
CA TYR A 307 17.41 -20.99 8.79
C TYR A 307 16.54 -22.06 8.14
N PHE A 308 16.38 -23.18 8.81
CA PHE A 308 15.42 -24.21 8.48
C PHE A 308 14.09 -23.93 9.17
N PHE A 309 13.05 -23.99 8.35
CA PHE A 309 11.65 -24.09 8.77
C PHE A 309 11.08 -25.35 8.13
N VAL A 310 10.51 -26.21 8.96
CA VAL A 310 9.88 -27.47 8.55
C VAL A 310 8.36 -27.30 8.67
N PRO A 311 7.65 -27.08 7.54
CA PRO A 311 6.19 -27.00 7.53
C PRO A 311 5.57 -28.38 7.71
N ASP A 312 4.40 -28.46 8.36
CA ASP A 312 3.70 -29.72 8.65
C ASP A 312 4.66 -30.86 9.05
N PRO A 313 5.35 -30.70 10.20
CA PRO A 313 6.49 -31.52 10.54
C PRO A 313 6.05 -32.94 10.91
N VAL A 314 6.72 -33.92 10.30
CA VAL A 314 6.61 -35.35 10.65
C VAL A 314 7.88 -35.75 11.38
N ALA A 315 7.74 -36.24 12.61
CA ALA A 315 8.85 -36.84 13.35
C ALA A 315 9.18 -38.20 12.74
N VAL A 316 10.43 -38.39 12.34
CA VAL A 316 10.92 -39.64 11.76
C VAL A 316 12.20 -40.09 12.46
N LEU A 317 12.23 -41.37 12.83
CA LEU A 317 13.42 -42.03 13.35
C LEU A 317 14.38 -42.34 12.19
N VAL A 318 15.67 -42.10 12.40
CA VAL A 318 16.72 -42.45 11.46
C VAL A 318 17.58 -43.57 12.05
N ASN A 319 17.46 -44.77 11.48
CA ASN A 319 18.17 -45.96 11.92
C ASN A 319 19.62 -45.98 11.43
N GLY A 320 20.53 -46.41 12.31
CA GLY A 320 21.93 -46.67 11.96
C GLY A 320 22.78 -45.42 11.70
N ALA A 321 22.26 -44.23 11.95
CA ALA A 321 23.01 -42.98 11.81
C ALA A 321 23.89 -42.70 13.05
N PRO A 322 25.14 -42.24 12.86
CA PRO A 322 25.98 -41.81 13.97
C PRO A 322 25.47 -40.50 14.58
N HIS A 323 25.78 -40.26 15.86
CA HIS A 323 25.59 -38.93 16.46
C HIS A 323 26.54 -37.94 15.79
N GLN A 324 25.98 -36.92 15.15
CA GLN A 324 26.73 -35.91 14.40
C GLN A 324 26.06 -34.55 14.56
N THR A 325 26.81 -33.47 14.42
CA THR A 325 26.26 -32.11 14.36
C THR A 325 26.47 -31.57 12.97
N ALA A 326 25.38 -31.16 12.30
CA ALA A 326 25.50 -30.41 11.06
C ALA A 326 25.95 -28.97 11.37
N HIS A 327 26.87 -28.48 10.55
CA HIS A 327 27.40 -27.11 10.61
C HIS A 327 26.97 -26.37 9.35
N ALA A 328 25.76 -25.82 9.37
CA ALA A 328 25.21 -25.07 8.24
C ALA A 328 25.65 -23.61 8.32
N LEU A 329 26.03 -23.00 7.20
CA LEU A 329 26.36 -21.57 7.20
C LEU A 329 25.12 -20.72 7.51
N LEU A 330 25.31 -19.60 8.23
CA LEU A 330 24.25 -18.59 8.36
C LEU A 330 23.98 -17.90 7.02
N HIS A 331 25.00 -17.73 6.19
CA HIS A 331 24.86 -17.22 4.83
C HIS A 331 25.96 -17.81 3.94
N PRO A 332 25.63 -18.42 2.78
CA PRO A 332 26.60 -19.17 1.99
C PRO A 332 27.68 -18.30 1.37
N ASN A 333 27.35 -17.06 1.03
CA ASN A 333 28.30 -16.11 0.43
C ASN A 333 29.06 -15.29 1.50
N GLU A 334 28.75 -15.47 2.79
CA GLU A 334 29.37 -14.72 3.89
C GLU A 334 29.81 -15.66 5.04
N PRO A 335 30.83 -16.52 4.83
CA PRO A 335 31.25 -17.49 5.85
C PRO A 335 31.68 -16.87 7.18
N ALA A 336 32.14 -15.61 7.16
CA ALA A 336 32.54 -14.86 8.34
C ALA A 336 31.37 -14.62 9.34
N ARG A 337 30.11 -14.70 8.88
CA ARG A 337 28.92 -14.62 9.76
C ARG A 337 28.78 -15.82 10.69
N GLY A 338 29.48 -16.91 10.39
CA GLY A 338 29.51 -18.12 11.21
C GLY A 338 28.52 -19.20 10.78
N THR A 339 28.40 -20.21 11.63
CA THR A 339 27.62 -21.42 11.37
C THR A 339 26.54 -21.63 12.43
N ARG A 340 25.44 -22.21 11.98
CA ARG A 340 24.36 -22.81 12.77
C ARG A 340 24.75 -24.25 13.09
N LYS A 341 24.58 -24.66 14.34
CA LYS A 341 24.88 -26.02 14.80
C LYS A 341 23.58 -26.76 15.03
N LEU A 342 23.39 -27.87 14.30
CA LEU A 342 22.18 -28.69 14.36
C LEU A 342 22.57 -30.11 14.82
N PRO A 343 22.46 -30.42 16.13
CA PRO A 343 22.83 -31.73 16.66
C PRO A 343 21.79 -32.78 16.27
N PHE A 344 22.22 -33.84 15.59
CA PHE A 344 21.37 -34.99 15.31
C PHE A 344 21.39 -35.97 16.49
N THR A 345 20.20 -36.32 17.01
CA THR A 345 20.00 -37.16 18.21
C THR A 345 19.21 -38.45 17.94
N GLY A 346 19.03 -38.84 16.67
CA GLY A 346 18.32 -40.06 16.28
C GLY A 346 17.00 -39.81 15.54
N SER A 347 16.26 -38.77 15.93
CA SER A 347 14.98 -38.41 15.32
C SER A 347 15.00 -36.98 14.77
N VAL A 348 14.35 -36.80 13.62
CA VAL A 348 14.27 -35.50 12.93
C VAL A 348 12.84 -35.18 12.52
N PHE A 349 12.53 -33.90 12.46
CA PHE A 349 11.37 -33.39 11.76
C PHE A 349 11.69 -33.19 10.28
N LEU A 350 10.82 -33.70 9.42
CA LEU A 350 10.83 -33.50 7.98
C LEU A 350 9.48 -32.97 7.49
N PRO A 351 9.44 -32.21 6.38
CA PRO A 351 8.18 -31.75 5.83
C PRO A 351 7.35 -32.92 5.31
N ARG A 352 6.07 -33.04 5.72
CA ARG A 352 5.17 -34.11 5.25
C ARG A 352 5.11 -34.20 3.73
N GLU A 353 5.02 -33.06 3.05
CA GLU A 353 4.94 -33.00 1.58
C GLU A 353 6.14 -33.69 0.91
N GLU A 354 7.33 -33.57 1.49
CA GLU A 354 8.54 -34.16 0.91
C GLU A 354 8.57 -35.68 1.08
N LEU A 355 8.02 -36.20 2.17
CA LEU A 355 7.85 -37.64 2.39
C LEU A 355 6.73 -38.22 1.53
N GLY A 356 5.65 -37.46 1.29
CA GLY A 356 4.54 -37.86 0.42
C GLY A 356 4.87 -37.92 -1.07
N LYS A 357 6.06 -37.46 -1.48
CA LYS A 357 6.61 -37.67 -2.84
C LYS A 357 7.25 -39.06 -3.01
N ASP A 358 7.16 -39.90 -1.98
CA ASP A 358 7.72 -41.25 -1.89
C ASP A 358 9.18 -41.34 -2.39
N PRO A 359 10.10 -40.50 -1.87
CA PRO A 359 11.50 -40.59 -2.25
C PRO A 359 12.08 -41.91 -1.77
N THR A 360 12.91 -42.59 -2.57
CA THR A 360 13.62 -43.80 -2.14
C THR A 360 14.94 -43.49 -1.42
N LEU A 361 15.53 -42.34 -1.75
CA LEU A 361 16.73 -41.77 -1.15
C LEU A 361 16.51 -40.26 -0.99
N LEU A 362 16.89 -39.69 0.14
CA LEU A 362 16.93 -38.25 0.38
C LEU A 362 18.22 -37.86 1.10
N ARG A 363 18.56 -36.57 1.07
CA ARG A 363 19.64 -36.02 1.89
C ARG A 363 19.11 -35.05 2.91
N LEU A 364 19.47 -35.27 4.17
CA LEU A 364 19.32 -34.28 5.23
C LEU A 364 20.37 -33.18 4.98
N LYS A 365 19.90 -31.98 4.66
CA LYS A 365 20.76 -30.87 4.25
C LYS A 365 21.88 -30.61 5.28
N ASP A 366 23.11 -30.46 4.78
CA ASP A 366 24.34 -30.24 5.57
C ASP A 366 24.68 -31.37 6.58
N LEU A 367 24.06 -32.54 6.45
CA LEU A 367 24.30 -33.72 7.28
C LEU A 367 24.66 -34.95 6.41
N PHE A 368 23.75 -35.91 6.25
CA PHE A 368 23.98 -37.17 5.54
C PHE A 368 22.79 -37.62 4.68
N ASN A 369 22.98 -38.71 3.94
CA ASN A 369 21.97 -39.33 3.09
C ASN A 369 21.19 -40.40 3.87
N CYS A 370 19.91 -40.56 3.52
CA CYS A 370 19.02 -41.58 4.10
C CYS A 370 18.23 -42.29 3.00
N THR A 371 18.15 -43.61 3.05
CA THR A 371 17.08 -44.35 2.36
C THR A 371 15.78 -44.20 3.13
N VAL A 372 14.66 -44.23 2.43
CA VAL A 372 13.33 -44.07 3.01
C VAL A 372 12.51 -45.30 2.71
N THR A 373 11.86 -45.84 3.73
CA THR A 373 10.83 -46.85 3.60
C THR A 373 9.55 -46.34 4.24
N SER A 374 8.41 -46.61 3.64
CA SER A 374 7.10 -46.29 4.19
C SER A 374 6.30 -47.57 4.40
N ASP A 375 5.63 -47.67 5.54
CA ASP A 375 4.68 -48.72 5.85
C ASP A 375 3.40 -48.09 6.41
N HIS A 376 2.27 -48.26 5.71
CA HIS A 376 0.97 -47.70 6.09
C HIS A 376 0.99 -46.23 6.55
N GLY A 377 1.81 -45.38 5.90
CA GLY A 377 1.94 -43.95 6.20
C GLY A 377 2.92 -43.62 7.35
N THR A 378 3.57 -44.62 7.94
CA THR A 378 4.70 -44.44 8.85
C THR A 378 6.00 -44.47 8.04
N TYR A 379 6.78 -43.40 8.13
CA TYR A 379 8.07 -43.30 7.45
C TYR A 379 9.19 -43.71 8.39
N LEU A 380 10.15 -44.47 7.86
CA LEU A 380 11.39 -44.83 8.53
C LEU A 380 12.55 -44.47 7.61
N LEU A 381 13.54 -43.77 8.16
CA LEU A 381 14.77 -43.45 7.45
C LEU A 381 15.89 -44.39 7.92
N SER A 382 16.78 -44.78 7.01
CA SER A 382 18.00 -45.52 7.35
C SER A 382 19.21 -44.81 6.78
N TYR A 383 20.27 -44.69 7.57
CA TYR A 383 21.51 -44.03 7.19
C TYR A 383 22.12 -44.66 5.92
N ALA A 384 22.49 -43.82 4.96
CA ALA A 384 22.97 -44.22 3.64
C ALA A 384 24.28 -43.52 3.24
N GLY A 385 25.08 -43.07 4.21
CA GLY A 385 26.39 -42.45 3.99
C GLY A 385 26.37 -40.91 3.99
N ASP A 386 27.55 -40.31 4.17
CA ASP A 386 27.74 -38.87 4.30
C ASP A 386 27.89 -38.13 2.96
N ASP A 387 28.31 -38.81 1.89
CA ASP A 387 28.79 -38.16 0.67
C ASP A 387 27.67 -37.44 -0.09
N LEU A 388 27.82 -36.13 -0.28
CA LEU A 388 26.89 -35.32 -1.06
C LEU A 388 26.88 -35.71 -2.55
N ALA A 389 27.99 -36.25 -3.07
CA ALA A 389 28.07 -36.69 -4.46
C ALA A 389 27.09 -37.84 -4.73
N ASP A 390 26.92 -38.77 -3.80
CA ASP A 390 25.98 -39.90 -3.93
C ASP A 390 24.53 -39.42 -4.07
N ALA A 391 24.11 -38.48 -3.21
CA ALA A 391 22.79 -37.87 -3.30
C ALA A 391 22.60 -37.12 -4.63
N ARG A 392 23.60 -36.39 -5.10
CA ARG A 392 23.54 -35.67 -6.39
C ARG A 392 23.45 -36.63 -7.58
N ASN A 393 24.24 -37.70 -7.58
CA ASN A 393 24.25 -38.72 -8.63
C ASN A 393 22.90 -39.45 -8.72
N ALA A 394 22.31 -39.76 -7.56
CA ALA A 394 20.98 -40.34 -7.45
C ALA A 394 19.84 -39.34 -7.68
N LYS A 395 20.14 -38.04 -7.88
CA LYS A 395 19.16 -36.94 -7.94
C LYS A 395 18.22 -36.91 -6.73
N ALA A 396 18.73 -37.33 -5.57
CA ALA A 396 17.99 -37.35 -4.32
C ALA A 396 17.64 -35.91 -3.88
N PRO A 397 16.41 -35.67 -3.39
CA PRO A 397 16.06 -34.37 -2.84
C PRO A 397 16.92 -34.04 -1.62
N ILE A 398 17.41 -32.80 -1.57
CA ILE A 398 18.11 -32.23 -0.42
C ILE A 398 17.10 -31.45 0.41
N ILE A 399 16.81 -31.93 1.62
CA ILE A 399 15.67 -31.50 2.42
C ILE A 399 16.16 -30.82 3.71
N GLN A 400 15.52 -29.71 4.05
CA GLN A 400 15.69 -29.06 5.34
C GLN A 400 15.04 -29.90 6.44
N TRP A 401 15.70 -30.00 7.58
CA TRP A 401 15.31 -30.89 8.68
C TRP A 401 15.63 -30.22 10.01
N LEU A 402 14.99 -30.66 11.08
CA LEU A 402 15.30 -30.18 12.43
C LEU A 402 15.38 -31.34 13.42
N PRO A 403 16.30 -31.30 14.41
CA PRO A 403 16.26 -32.25 15.52
C PRO A 403 14.95 -32.09 16.29
N VAL A 404 14.28 -33.20 16.62
CA VAL A 404 12.99 -33.16 17.31
C VAL A 404 13.09 -32.43 18.66
N ASP A 405 14.19 -32.65 19.39
CA ASP A 405 14.39 -32.12 20.75
C ASP A 405 14.75 -30.64 20.80
N CYS A 406 15.10 -30.03 19.66
CA CYS A 406 15.56 -28.65 19.58
C CYS A 406 14.63 -27.75 18.77
N ALA A 407 13.66 -28.29 18.05
CA ALA A 407 12.82 -27.49 17.17
C ALA A 407 11.81 -26.66 17.99
N ILE A 408 11.62 -25.39 17.61
CA ILE A 408 10.62 -24.51 18.25
C ILE A 408 9.39 -24.36 17.35
N PRO A 409 8.16 -24.34 17.90
CA PRO A 409 6.96 -24.07 17.13
C PRO A 409 7.05 -22.73 16.38
N CYS A 410 6.60 -22.72 15.13
CA CYS A 410 6.62 -21.54 14.27
C CYS A 410 5.34 -21.47 13.44
N LEU A 411 4.72 -20.29 13.41
CA LEU A 411 3.60 -19.97 12.51
C LEU A 411 4.09 -19.00 11.44
N LEU A 412 4.14 -19.47 10.19
CA LEU A 412 4.46 -18.64 9.04
C LEU A 412 3.16 -18.16 8.38
N ARG A 413 2.82 -16.89 8.55
CA ARG A 413 1.64 -16.28 7.94
C ARG A 413 1.89 -15.90 6.50
N LYS A 414 1.00 -16.31 5.60
CA LYS A 414 1.03 -15.97 4.17
C LYS A 414 -0.30 -15.35 3.75
N PRO A 415 -0.33 -14.51 2.70
CA PRO A 415 -1.59 -13.98 2.18
C PRO A 415 -2.61 -15.07 1.82
N GLU A 416 -2.14 -16.24 1.36
CA GLU A 416 -2.98 -17.37 0.94
C GLU A 416 -3.39 -18.29 2.11
N GLY A 417 -2.79 -18.14 3.28
CA GLY A 417 -3.07 -18.97 4.45
C GLY A 417 -1.84 -19.21 5.33
N ASP A 418 -2.11 -19.45 6.62
CA ASP A 418 -1.08 -19.71 7.60
C ASP A 418 -0.49 -21.11 7.45
N VAL A 419 0.83 -21.22 7.62
CA VAL A 419 1.56 -22.50 7.60
C VAL A 419 2.18 -22.73 8.96
N ALA A 420 1.64 -23.70 9.69
CA ALA A 420 2.20 -24.16 10.95
C ALA A 420 3.40 -25.11 10.71
N GLY A 421 4.40 -25.00 11.56
CA GLY A 421 5.55 -25.88 11.53
C GLY A 421 6.48 -25.66 12.71
N VAL A 422 7.75 -26.00 12.50
CA VAL A 422 8.82 -25.75 13.47
C VAL A 422 10.03 -25.10 12.81
N CYS A 423 10.78 -24.29 13.54
CA CYS A 423 12.01 -23.65 13.06
C CYS A 423 13.17 -23.82 14.05
N GLU A 424 14.36 -23.35 13.67
CA GLU A 424 15.54 -23.37 14.55
C GLU A 424 15.42 -22.42 15.75
N PRO A 425 15.93 -22.79 16.94
CA PRO A 425 16.02 -21.90 18.11
C PRO A 425 16.73 -20.58 17.84
N GLY A 426 17.68 -20.57 16.90
CA GLY A 426 18.44 -19.38 16.55
C GLY A 426 17.60 -18.23 16.02
N VAL A 427 16.40 -18.51 15.49
CA VAL A 427 15.46 -17.53 14.92
C VAL A 427 14.97 -16.52 15.97
N VAL A 428 14.99 -16.87 17.26
CA VAL A 428 14.62 -15.96 18.37
C VAL A 428 15.46 -14.67 18.36
N ARG A 429 16.70 -14.72 17.85
CA ARG A 429 17.59 -13.55 17.78
C ARG A 429 17.31 -12.63 16.59
N GLU A 430 16.39 -13.02 15.72
CA GLU A 430 16.11 -12.33 14.46
C GLU A 430 14.85 -11.46 14.51
N LEU A 431 14.34 -11.15 15.72
CA LEU A 431 13.15 -10.31 15.90
C LEU A 431 13.27 -8.99 15.11
N GLY A 432 12.27 -8.72 14.26
CA GLY A 432 12.22 -7.57 13.38
C GLY A 432 12.99 -7.71 12.07
N SER A 433 13.88 -8.71 11.96
CA SER A 433 14.71 -8.95 10.77
C SER A 433 14.01 -9.85 9.76
N VAL A 434 14.42 -9.72 8.49
CA VAL A 434 14.06 -10.65 7.42
C VAL A 434 15.10 -11.76 7.38
N VAL A 435 14.64 -13.00 7.49
CA VAL A 435 15.45 -14.21 7.34
C VAL A 435 15.05 -14.95 6.07
N GLN A 436 15.92 -15.83 5.59
CA GLN A 436 15.56 -16.81 4.57
C GLN A 436 15.30 -18.16 5.24
N PHE A 437 14.05 -18.61 5.21
CA PHE A 437 13.75 -20.01 5.48
C PHE A 437 14.06 -20.83 4.23
N GLU A 438 15.13 -21.63 4.31
CA GLU A 438 15.62 -22.37 3.15
C GLU A 438 14.52 -23.26 2.56
N ARG A 439 14.35 -23.17 1.23
CA ARG A 439 13.28 -23.84 0.45
C ARG A 439 11.84 -23.38 0.76
N ALA A 440 11.62 -22.52 1.75
CA ALA A 440 10.30 -21.94 2.04
C ALA A 440 10.17 -20.49 1.54
N GLY A 441 11.27 -19.72 1.53
CA GLY A 441 11.35 -18.33 1.08
C GLY A 441 11.79 -17.36 2.19
N PHE A 442 11.71 -16.06 1.92
CA PHE A 442 12.01 -15.02 2.89
C PHE A 442 10.82 -14.76 3.81
N ALA A 443 11.11 -14.47 5.08
CA ALA A 443 10.10 -14.11 6.06
C ALA A 443 10.66 -13.12 7.08
N ARG A 444 9.83 -12.16 7.49
CA ARG A 444 10.12 -11.26 8.62
C ARG A 444 9.68 -11.89 9.93
N ILE A 445 10.55 -11.91 10.93
CA ILE A 445 10.22 -12.39 12.27
C ILE A 445 9.52 -11.27 13.04
N ASP A 446 8.27 -11.50 13.47
CA ASP A 446 7.41 -10.46 14.07
C ASP A 446 7.23 -10.66 15.58
N ASP A 447 7.22 -11.90 16.05
CA ASP A 447 7.16 -12.21 17.48
C ASP A 447 8.02 -13.43 17.81
N THR A 448 8.69 -13.34 18.96
CA THR A 448 9.56 -14.38 19.53
C THR A 448 9.28 -14.62 21.02
N ALA A 449 8.39 -13.84 21.65
CA ALA A 449 8.12 -13.88 23.09
C ALA A 449 7.02 -14.87 23.48
N GLY A 450 6.25 -15.37 22.51
CA GLY A 450 5.14 -16.30 22.71
C GLY A 450 5.55 -17.77 22.86
N ASP A 451 4.54 -18.64 22.83
CA ASP A 451 4.67 -20.11 22.80
C ASP A 451 5.25 -20.63 21.47
N ARG A 452 5.33 -19.75 20.47
CA ARG A 452 5.78 -20.02 19.12
C ARG A 452 6.41 -18.77 18.51
N ILE A 453 7.24 -18.96 17.49
CA ILE A 453 7.68 -17.88 16.61
C ILE A 453 6.53 -17.49 15.68
N LEU A 454 6.30 -16.19 15.53
CA LEU A 454 5.44 -15.65 14.48
C LEU A 454 6.31 -15.02 13.40
N ALA A 455 6.16 -15.51 12.17
CA ALA A 455 6.84 -14.98 11.01
C ALA A 455 5.84 -14.61 9.91
N TYR A 456 6.13 -13.56 9.16
CA TYR A 456 5.34 -13.11 8.03
C TYR A 456 6.08 -13.34 6.74
N PHE A 457 5.44 -14.05 5.80
CA PHE A 457 6.05 -14.38 4.52
C PHE A 457 6.24 -13.14 3.65
N THR A 458 7.48 -12.95 3.20
CA THR A 458 7.89 -11.83 2.35
C THR A 458 7.65 -12.20 0.89
N HIS A 459 8.44 -13.11 0.34
CA HIS A 459 8.36 -13.69 -1.01
C HIS A 459 9.29 -14.91 -1.09
N ARG A 460 9.25 -15.64 -2.21
CA ARG A 460 10.18 -16.74 -2.46
C ARG A 460 11.61 -16.27 -2.76
#